data_AF-A0A286AUA5-F1
#
_entry.id   AF-A0A286AUA5-F1
#
_cell.length_a   1.000
_cell.length_b   1.000
_cell.length_c   1.000
_cell.angle_alpha   90.00
_cell.angle_beta   90.00
_cell.angle_gamma   90.00
#
_symmetry.space_group_name_H-M   'P 1'
#
loop_
_entity.id
_entity.type
_entity.pdbx_description
1 polymer ?
#
loop_
_entity_poly.entity_id
_entity_poly.type
_entity_poly.pdbx_seq_one_letter_code
_entity_poly.pdbx_strand_id
1 'polypeptide(L)'
;MAQVINTNSLSLITQNNLNKSQSALNSAIERLSSGMRINSAKDDAAGQAIANRFTANIKGLTQATRNANDGISIAQTTEGALTEVNNNLQRIRELSVQAATGTNSASDLDSIQSEIGQRLDEINRVSEQTQFNGVKVLSADAGKLTVQVGANDGETIDIDLQEISAKTLGLDGFNVNNTGSKNKTATASDLLVAGFTAGATTNGITAYSRTLTTAANGATANDVLAKMQDGGTVTMTGGATYTYSAATKSYTATEATRSQANTLASLTPPAGTSVTATVKLGNRSMDVKIDSNGAMTDAADGSALYLDASKNLTKTGAGATSAATLSAVLEQATGMSATGDSITIGATGASYTVVTAAAGASTFAVAGERATADQVAAKINAGAGSIDIDGAGATAAYAVAAAGGAVTGAYMGVSGLTTTAAESINLNANGVATDSQGSTVYADSTKPGKVTTNAVSDAKSTVDPLKALDAALSKVDKLRSSLGAVQNRFDSVIANLGTTVTNLSSSRSRIEDADYAVEVSNMTRAQILQQAGTSVLSQANQTTQGVLSLLR
;
A
#
# COMPACT_ATOMS: atom_id res chain seq x y z
N MET A 1 -14.32 -31.98 100.88
CA MET A 1 -13.28 -31.90 99.83
C MET A 1 -12.34 -33.08 100.04
N ALA A 2 -12.20 -33.97 99.07
CA ALA A 2 -11.26 -35.08 99.17
C ALA A 2 -9.82 -34.50 99.10
N GLN A 3 -9.10 -34.52 100.23
CA GLN A 3 -7.68 -34.11 100.26
C GLN A 3 -6.84 -35.28 99.77
N VAL A 4 -6.54 -35.29 98.47
CA VAL A 4 -5.65 -36.26 97.83
C VAL A 4 -4.24 -35.67 97.84
N ILE A 5 -3.33 -36.26 98.61
CA ILE A 5 -1.98 -35.70 98.87
C ILE A 5 -1.02 -35.97 97.70
N ASN A 6 -1.20 -37.06 96.97
CA ASN A 6 -0.28 -37.48 95.90
C ASN A 6 -0.51 -36.76 94.56
N THR A 7 -1.64 -36.08 94.39
CA THR A 7 -1.95 -35.30 93.18
C THR A 7 -2.64 -34.01 93.58
N ASN A 8 -1.87 -32.91 93.63
CA ASN A 8 -2.40 -31.59 93.96
C ASN A 8 -3.19 -31.02 92.78
N SER A 9 -4.49 -31.27 92.77
CA SER A 9 -5.40 -30.79 91.74
C SER A 9 -5.44 -29.27 91.62
N LEU A 10 -5.26 -28.52 92.72
CA LEU A 10 -5.26 -27.05 92.70
C LEU A 10 -4.00 -26.53 92.00
N SER A 11 -2.84 -27.11 92.29
CA SER A 11 -1.59 -26.80 91.61
C SER A 11 -1.64 -27.18 90.12
N LEU A 12 -2.19 -28.36 89.77
CA LEU A 12 -2.38 -28.77 88.37
C LEU A 12 -3.31 -27.83 87.59
N ILE A 13 -4.43 -27.41 88.18
CA ILE A 13 -5.37 -26.46 87.55
C ILE A 13 -4.70 -25.09 87.37
N THR A 14 -3.99 -24.62 88.39
CA THR A 14 -3.27 -23.33 88.35
C THR A 14 -2.15 -23.36 87.31
N GLN A 15 -1.42 -24.46 87.21
CA GLN A 15 -0.37 -24.65 86.20
C GLN A 15 -0.93 -24.76 84.77
N ASN A 16 -2.07 -25.43 84.58
CA ASN A 16 -2.78 -25.44 83.30
C ASN A 16 -3.28 -24.04 82.91
N ASN A 17 -3.79 -23.27 83.86
CA ASN A 17 -4.22 -21.89 83.63
C ASN A 17 -3.03 -20.95 83.35
N LEU A 18 -1.91 -21.12 84.05
CA LEU A 18 -0.65 -20.41 83.76
C LEU A 18 -0.13 -20.71 82.35
N ASN A 19 -0.13 -21.97 81.93
CA ASN A 19 0.28 -22.35 80.57
C ASN A 19 -0.64 -21.73 79.49
N LYS A 20 -1.95 -21.64 79.77
CA LYS A 20 -2.90 -20.93 78.90
C LYS A 20 -2.62 -19.42 78.84
N SER A 21 -2.37 -18.77 79.98
CA SER A 21 -2.02 -17.34 80.04
C SER A 21 -0.68 -17.05 79.37
N GLN A 22 0.32 -17.92 79.51
CA GLN A 22 1.60 -17.81 78.81
C GLN A 22 1.43 -17.93 77.29
N SER A 23 0.59 -18.86 76.84
CA SER A 23 0.30 -19.03 75.41
C SER A 23 -0.42 -17.81 74.83
N ALA A 24 -1.42 -17.27 75.56
CA ALA A 24 -2.14 -16.06 75.16
C ALA A 24 -1.24 -14.82 75.14
N LEU A 25 -0.32 -14.69 76.11
CA LEU A 25 0.68 -13.63 76.14
C LEU A 25 1.61 -13.71 74.93
N ASN A 26 2.12 -14.90 74.62
CA ASN A 26 3.02 -15.10 73.47
C ASN A 26 2.32 -14.75 72.15
N SER A 27 1.06 -15.15 71.96
CA SER A 27 0.28 -14.77 70.77
C SER A 27 0.01 -13.27 70.68
N ALA A 28 -0.30 -12.60 71.80
CA ALA A 28 -0.49 -11.14 71.81
C ALA A 28 0.81 -10.41 71.46
N ILE A 29 1.96 -10.87 71.97
CA ILE A 29 3.29 -10.32 71.62
C ILE A 29 3.60 -10.55 70.14
N GLU A 30 3.31 -11.74 69.61
CA GLU A 30 3.52 -12.06 68.19
C GLU A 30 2.69 -11.16 67.27
N ARG A 31 1.42 -10.94 67.60
CA ARG A 31 0.52 -10.04 66.85
C ARG A 31 0.90 -8.58 66.96
N LEU A 32 1.35 -8.14 68.14
CA LEU A 32 1.82 -6.77 68.34
C LEU A 32 3.13 -6.50 67.60
N SER A 33 4.03 -7.49 67.57
CA SER A 33 5.33 -7.39 66.90
C SER A 33 5.22 -7.46 65.38
N SER A 34 4.31 -8.27 64.86
CA SER A 34 4.06 -8.41 63.41
C SER A 34 3.15 -7.31 62.88
N GLY A 35 2.33 -6.69 63.73
CA GLY A 35 1.22 -5.84 63.32
C GLY A 35 0.06 -6.60 62.68
N MET A 36 0.12 -7.94 62.62
CA MET A 36 -0.88 -8.78 62.00
C MET A 36 -1.63 -9.59 63.05
N ARG A 37 -2.96 -9.58 62.99
CA ARG A 37 -3.87 -10.44 63.74
C ARG A 37 -3.73 -11.91 63.32
N ILE A 38 -3.47 -12.17 62.05
CA ILE A 38 -3.32 -13.52 61.48
C ILE A 38 -1.85 -13.70 61.09
N ASN A 39 -1.07 -14.42 61.90
CA ASN A 39 0.34 -14.70 61.60
C ASN A 39 0.55 -16.10 61.01
N SER A 40 -0.35 -17.03 61.33
CA SER A 40 -0.27 -18.42 60.88
C SER A 40 -1.64 -19.01 60.55
N ALA A 41 -1.66 -20.15 59.84
CA ALA A 41 -2.89 -20.88 59.52
C ALA A 41 -3.66 -21.37 60.77
N LYS A 42 -2.98 -21.42 61.92
CA LYS A 42 -3.58 -21.79 63.20
C LYS A 42 -4.47 -20.67 63.75
N ASP A 43 -4.19 -19.41 63.42
CA ASP A 43 -4.94 -18.26 63.95
C ASP A 43 -6.33 -18.15 63.30
N ASP A 44 -6.39 -18.24 61.97
CA ASP A 44 -7.61 -18.27 61.18
C ASP A 44 -7.30 -18.80 59.76
N ALA A 45 -7.59 -20.09 59.52
CA ALA A 45 -7.31 -20.72 58.23
C ALA A 45 -8.10 -20.10 57.06
N ALA A 46 -9.35 -19.68 57.30
CA ALA A 46 -10.18 -19.07 56.27
C ALA A 46 -9.76 -17.62 55.99
N GLY A 47 -9.48 -16.85 57.05
CA GLY A 47 -8.94 -15.50 56.95
C GLY A 47 -7.60 -15.46 56.22
N GLN A 48 -6.69 -16.39 56.54
CA GLN A 48 -5.40 -16.49 55.85
C GLN A 48 -5.56 -16.89 54.37
N ALA A 49 -6.48 -17.79 54.03
CA ALA A 49 -6.74 -18.18 52.63
C ALA A 49 -7.26 -17.00 51.79
N ILE A 50 -8.18 -16.20 52.35
CA ILE A 50 -8.71 -15.01 51.68
C ILE A 50 -7.62 -13.95 51.52
N ALA A 51 -6.83 -13.72 52.58
CA ALA A 51 -5.75 -12.74 52.54
C ALA A 51 -4.62 -13.13 51.57
N ASN A 52 -4.30 -14.42 51.47
CA ASN A 52 -3.40 -14.95 50.44
C ASN A 52 -3.93 -14.67 49.03
N ARG A 53 -5.23 -14.88 48.78
CA ARG A 53 -5.86 -14.56 47.49
C ARG A 53 -5.84 -13.06 47.19
N PHE A 54 -6.13 -12.22 48.17
CA PHE A 54 -6.03 -10.76 48.01
C PHE A 54 -4.60 -10.32 47.76
N THR A 55 -3.61 -10.91 48.42
CA THR A 55 -2.20 -10.62 48.17
C THR A 55 -1.78 -11.04 46.75
N ALA A 56 -2.23 -12.21 46.27
CA ALA A 56 -2.00 -12.65 44.89
C ALA A 56 -2.61 -11.66 43.89
N ASN A 57 -3.88 -11.29 44.08
CA ASN A 57 -4.56 -10.33 43.22
C ASN A 57 -3.90 -8.95 43.25
N ILE A 58 -3.56 -8.41 44.42
CA ILE A 58 -2.88 -7.11 44.55
C ILE A 58 -1.54 -7.13 43.79
N LYS A 59 -0.73 -8.19 43.95
CA LYS A 59 0.52 -8.34 43.19
C LYS A 59 0.26 -8.44 41.69
N GLY A 60 -0.75 -9.23 41.26
CA GLY A 60 -1.15 -9.36 39.87
C GLY A 60 -1.58 -8.04 39.25
N LEU A 61 -2.49 -7.31 39.91
CA LEU A 61 -2.97 -5.99 39.49
C LEU A 61 -1.85 -4.94 39.48
N THR A 62 -0.89 -5.01 40.42
CA THR A 62 0.26 -4.09 40.44
C THR A 62 1.22 -4.35 39.27
N GLN A 63 1.41 -5.64 38.90
CA GLN A 63 2.14 -5.99 37.68
C GLN A 63 1.38 -5.55 36.43
N ALA A 64 0.06 -5.73 36.39
CA ALA A 64 -0.79 -5.26 35.32
C ALA A 64 -0.72 -3.75 35.11
N THR A 65 -0.64 -2.94 36.18
CA THR A 65 -0.40 -1.51 36.08
C THR A 65 0.93 -1.20 35.39
N ARG A 66 2.02 -1.94 35.71
CA ARG A 66 3.31 -1.78 35.03
C ARG A 66 3.22 -2.16 33.56
N ASN A 67 2.60 -3.30 33.24
CA ASN A 67 2.38 -3.73 31.87
C ASN A 67 1.56 -2.69 31.07
N ALA A 68 0.55 -2.08 31.68
CA ALA A 68 -0.24 -1.02 31.04
C ALA A 68 0.59 0.24 30.74
N ASN A 69 1.52 0.62 31.65
CA ASN A 69 2.47 1.71 31.38
C ASN A 69 3.45 1.38 30.25
N ASP A 70 3.89 0.12 30.15
CA ASP A 70 4.70 -0.34 29.01
C ASP A 70 3.88 -0.28 27.71
N GLY A 71 2.59 -0.64 27.77
CA GLY A 71 1.62 -0.48 26.68
C GLY A 71 1.45 0.96 26.20
N ILE A 72 1.44 1.93 27.13
CA ILE A 72 1.44 3.37 26.79
C ILE A 72 2.78 3.75 26.12
N SER A 73 3.91 3.30 26.68
CA SER A 73 5.24 3.63 26.17
C SER A 73 5.48 3.13 24.74
N ILE A 74 5.02 1.91 24.41
CA ILE A 74 5.11 1.40 23.04
C ILE A 74 4.16 2.15 22.10
N ALA A 75 2.94 2.48 22.54
CA ALA A 75 2.00 3.26 21.74
C ALA A 75 2.55 4.66 21.44
N GLN A 76 3.18 5.33 22.41
CA GLN A 76 3.83 6.63 22.24
C GLN A 76 5.05 6.57 21.32
N THR A 77 5.89 5.53 21.45
CA THR A 77 7.04 5.31 20.55
C THR A 77 6.56 5.12 19.11
N THR A 78 5.50 4.34 18.92
CA THR A 78 4.89 4.10 17.61
C THR A 78 4.25 5.37 17.05
N GLU A 79 3.54 6.15 17.88
CA GLU A 79 2.94 7.43 17.48
C GLU A 79 4.00 8.47 17.08
N GLY A 80 5.14 8.52 17.79
CA GLY A 80 6.27 9.37 17.43
C GLY A 80 6.82 9.04 16.04
N ALA A 81 7.02 7.75 15.74
CA ALA A 81 7.45 7.31 14.42
C ALA A 81 6.40 7.63 13.33
N LEU A 82 5.11 7.46 13.62
CA LEU A 82 4.03 7.82 12.69
C LEU A 82 3.94 9.32 12.45
N THR A 83 4.35 10.15 13.42
CA THR A 83 4.44 11.60 13.26
C THR A 83 5.53 11.95 12.24
N GLU A 84 6.69 11.30 12.32
CA GLU A 84 7.75 11.47 11.31
C GLU A 84 7.31 11.00 9.93
N VAL A 85 6.60 9.87 9.82
CA VAL A 85 6.01 9.42 8.54
C VAL A 85 5.02 10.47 8.00
N ASN A 86 4.16 11.02 8.85
CA ASN A 86 3.19 12.05 8.45
C ASN A 86 3.88 13.32 7.94
N ASN A 87 4.94 13.79 8.62
CA ASN A 87 5.74 14.94 8.18
C ASN A 87 6.39 14.70 6.81
N ASN A 88 6.96 13.51 6.58
CA ASN A 88 7.53 13.15 5.28
C ASN A 88 6.45 13.09 4.18
N LEU A 89 5.27 12.54 4.46
CA LEU A 89 4.15 12.52 3.51
C LEU A 89 3.63 13.93 3.17
N GLN A 90 3.54 14.83 4.15
CA GLN A 90 3.19 16.23 3.90
C GLN A 90 4.23 16.90 3.01
N ARG A 91 5.52 16.66 3.25
CA ARG A 91 6.60 17.18 2.40
C ARG A 91 6.53 16.62 0.98
N ILE A 92 6.29 15.32 0.82
CA ILE A 92 6.09 14.70 -0.51
C ILE A 92 4.88 15.32 -1.22
N ARG A 93 3.82 15.65 -0.49
CA ARG A 93 2.63 16.33 -1.02
C ARG A 93 2.95 17.73 -1.51
N GLU A 94 3.70 18.52 -0.75
CA GLU A 94 4.18 19.84 -1.21
C GLU A 94 4.98 19.74 -2.50
N LEU A 95 5.94 18.82 -2.54
CA LEU A 95 6.78 18.57 -3.72
C LEU A 95 5.96 18.10 -4.93
N SER A 96 4.92 17.29 -4.70
CA SER A 96 4.01 16.83 -5.76
C SER A 96 3.16 17.97 -6.33
N VAL A 97 2.70 18.91 -5.49
CA VAL A 97 2.03 20.14 -5.94
C VAL A 97 2.99 21.03 -6.73
N GLN A 98 4.24 21.17 -6.25
CA GLN A 98 5.26 21.91 -6.97
C GLN A 98 5.52 21.30 -8.36
N ALA A 99 5.67 19.97 -8.45
CA ALA A 99 5.88 19.26 -9.70
C ALA A 99 4.70 19.38 -10.69
N ALA A 100 3.46 19.52 -10.19
CA ALA A 100 2.27 19.69 -11.03
C ALA A 100 2.21 21.04 -11.76
N THR A 101 3.09 22.01 -11.42
CA THR A 101 3.12 23.31 -12.07
C THR A 101 3.81 23.22 -13.43
N GLY A 102 3.13 23.62 -14.51
CA GLY A 102 3.62 23.51 -15.90
C GLY A 102 4.81 24.39 -16.28
N THR A 103 5.35 25.18 -15.34
CA THR A 103 6.53 26.04 -15.55
C THR A 103 7.85 25.35 -15.21
N ASN A 104 7.82 24.17 -14.57
CA ASN A 104 9.04 23.44 -14.21
C ASN A 104 9.70 22.81 -15.44
N SER A 105 11.02 22.84 -15.49
CA SER A 105 11.79 22.11 -16.50
C SER A 105 11.91 20.62 -16.16
N ALA A 106 12.30 19.79 -17.12
CA ALA A 106 12.54 18.36 -16.88
C ALA A 106 13.60 18.10 -15.79
N SER A 107 14.67 18.92 -15.74
CA SER A 107 15.71 18.82 -14.70
C SER A 107 15.20 19.22 -13.32
N ASP A 108 14.25 20.16 -13.24
CA ASP A 108 13.63 20.54 -11.96
C ASP A 108 12.75 19.40 -11.44
N LEU A 109 11.99 18.75 -12.34
CA LEU A 109 11.17 17.59 -12.00
C LEU A 109 12.02 16.39 -11.55
N ASP A 110 13.19 16.17 -12.15
CA ASP A 110 14.15 15.14 -11.71
C ASP A 110 14.71 15.41 -10.31
N SER A 111 14.97 16.68 -10.00
CA SER A 111 15.46 17.09 -8.67
C SER A 111 14.37 16.91 -7.61
N ILE A 112 13.13 17.32 -7.93
CA ILE A 112 11.96 17.13 -7.07
C ILE A 112 11.70 15.64 -6.84
N GLN A 113 11.75 14.81 -7.90
CA GLN A 113 11.56 13.37 -7.78
C GLN A 113 12.66 12.70 -6.95
N SER A 114 13.90 13.20 -7.02
CA SER A 114 15.00 12.71 -6.17
C SER A 114 14.76 13.02 -4.70
N GLU A 115 14.25 14.22 -4.37
CA GLU A 115 13.86 14.56 -3.00
C GLU A 115 12.69 13.69 -2.52
N ILE A 116 11.66 13.48 -3.36
CA ILE A 116 10.54 12.57 -3.07
C ILE A 116 11.04 11.15 -2.79
N GLY A 117 11.96 10.64 -3.62
CA GLY A 117 12.57 9.32 -3.42
C GLY A 117 13.27 9.20 -2.07
N GLN A 118 14.10 10.18 -1.70
CA GLN A 118 14.76 10.20 -0.39
C GLN A 118 13.77 10.23 0.78
N ARG A 119 12.63 10.92 0.64
CA ARG A 119 11.58 10.95 1.66
C ARG A 119 10.84 9.62 1.78
N LEU A 120 10.60 8.93 0.67
CA LEU A 120 10.02 7.58 0.66
C LEU A 120 10.99 6.56 1.28
N ASP A 121 12.28 6.66 0.97
CA ASP A 121 13.33 5.85 1.60
C ASP A 121 13.39 6.10 3.11
N GLU A 122 13.24 7.35 3.54
CA GLU A 122 13.18 7.70 4.97
C GLU A 122 11.94 7.13 5.66
N ILE A 123 10.78 7.12 5.00
CA ILE A 123 9.57 6.45 5.51
C ILE A 123 9.85 4.95 5.71
N ASN A 124 10.44 4.28 4.72
CA ASN A 124 10.82 2.87 4.82
C ASN A 124 11.81 2.65 5.97
N ARG A 125 12.84 3.49 6.09
CA ARG A 125 13.82 3.43 7.17
C ARG A 125 13.18 3.56 8.55
N VAL A 126 12.29 4.55 8.75
CA VAL A 126 11.57 4.75 10.02
C VAL A 126 10.68 3.54 10.33
N SER A 127 10.00 2.98 9.33
CA SER A 127 9.17 1.78 9.48
C SER A 127 9.99 0.55 9.90
N GLU A 128 11.14 0.33 9.27
CA GLU A 128 12.01 -0.83 9.51
C GLU A 128 12.87 -0.71 10.77
N GLN A 129 13.25 0.49 11.16
CA GLN A 129 14.21 0.70 12.25
C GLN A 129 13.55 0.95 13.60
N THR A 130 12.35 1.56 13.64
CA THR A 130 11.65 1.85 14.91
C THR A 130 11.37 0.57 15.69
N GLN A 131 11.84 0.52 16.93
CA GLN A 131 11.65 -0.62 17.82
C GLN A 131 11.50 -0.18 19.27
N PHE A 132 10.75 -0.96 20.04
CA PHE A 132 10.65 -0.84 21.48
C PHE A 132 11.08 -2.17 22.11
N ASN A 133 12.12 -2.15 22.94
CA ASN A 133 12.67 -3.34 23.60
C ASN A 133 12.93 -4.53 22.62
N GLY A 134 13.43 -4.22 21.42
CA GLY A 134 13.72 -5.21 20.37
C GLY A 134 12.52 -5.65 19.51
N VAL A 135 11.30 -5.25 19.86
CA VAL A 135 10.09 -5.49 19.06
C VAL A 135 9.95 -4.39 18.01
N LYS A 136 9.87 -4.76 16.74
CA LYS A 136 9.61 -3.85 15.62
C LYS A 136 8.14 -3.48 15.59
N VAL A 137 7.85 -2.19 15.66
CA VAL A 137 6.47 -1.69 15.88
C VAL A 137 5.74 -1.30 14.59
N LEU A 138 6.47 -1.17 13.48
CA LEU A 138 5.93 -0.75 12.17
C LEU A 138 6.46 -1.61 11.01
N SER A 139 7.08 -2.76 11.26
CA SER A 139 7.58 -3.63 10.18
C SER A 139 6.52 -4.63 9.70
N ALA A 140 6.80 -5.39 8.64
CA ALA A 140 5.95 -6.48 8.16
C ALA A 140 5.68 -7.56 9.22
N ASP A 141 6.61 -7.72 10.17
CA ASP A 141 6.49 -8.65 11.30
C ASP A 141 5.71 -8.05 12.48
N ALA A 142 5.33 -6.76 12.40
CA ALA A 142 4.53 -6.09 13.40
C ALA A 142 3.10 -6.62 13.32
N GLY A 143 2.77 -7.52 14.24
CA GLY A 143 1.44 -8.08 14.40
C GLY A 143 0.72 -7.48 15.60
N LYS A 144 -0.38 -8.13 15.97
CA LYS A 144 -1.15 -7.80 17.15
C LYS A 144 -0.31 -8.02 18.41
N LEU A 145 -0.09 -6.96 19.19
CA LEU A 145 0.58 -7.06 20.49
C LEU A 145 -0.46 -7.07 21.61
N THR A 146 -0.53 -8.18 22.34
CA THR A 146 -1.46 -8.35 23.45
C THR A 146 -0.78 -7.99 24.77
N VAL A 147 -1.35 -7.04 25.50
CA VAL A 147 -0.87 -6.61 26.83
C VAL A 147 -1.82 -7.12 27.91
N GLN A 148 -1.31 -7.90 28.84
CA GLN A 148 -2.05 -8.37 30.01
C GLN A 148 -2.18 -7.24 31.03
N VAL A 149 -3.42 -6.78 31.26
CA VAL A 149 -3.75 -5.63 32.12
C VAL A 149 -4.65 -6.00 33.29
N GLY A 150 -4.77 -7.29 33.59
CA GLY A 150 -5.50 -7.76 34.75
C GLY A 150 -4.80 -8.93 35.45
N ALA A 151 -5.36 -9.34 36.58
CA ALA A 151 -4.82 -10.41 37.41
C ALA A 151 -5.22 -11.81 36.93
N ASN A 152 -6.24 -11.91 36.07
CA ASN A 152 -6.75 -13.17 35.53
C ASN A 152 -6.44 -13.31 34.03
N ASP A 153 -6.27 -14.53 33.56
CA ASP A 153 -6.00 -14.82 32.16
C ASP A 153 -7.11 -14.26 31.24
N GLY A 154 -6.69 -13.64 30.12
CA GLY A 154 -7.61 -13.07 29.13
C GLY A 154 -8.03 -11.63 29.40
N GLU A 155 -7.65 -11.03 30.53
CA GLU A 155 -7.83 -9.61 30.81
C GLU A 155 -6.77 -8.77 30.06
N THR A 156 -6.94 -8.66 28.73
CA THR A 156 -5.94 -8.07 27.84
C THR A 156 -6.45 -6.84 27.09
N ILE A 157 -5.51 -5.99 26.69
CA ILE A 157 -5.70 -4.94 25.69
C ILE A 157 -4.75 -5.22 24.55
N ASP A 158 -5.29 -5.16 23.34
CA ASP A 158 -4.54 -5.40 22.13
C ASP A 158 -4.14 -4.08 21.48
N ILE A 159 -2.90 -4.04 20.99
CA ILE A 159 -2.36 -2.95 20.19
C ILE A 159 -2.16 -3.50 18.77
N ASP A 160 -2.91 -2.96 17.83
CA ASP A 160 -2.80 -3.35 16.42
C ASP A 160 -1.63 -2.60 15.79
N LEU A 161 -0.45 -3.23 15.81
CA LEU A 161 0.71 -2.76 15.09
C LEU A 161 0.58 -3.20 13.63
N GLN A 162 0.91 -2.31 12.70
CA GLN A 162 0.78 -2.54 11.26
C GLN A 162 1.99 -2.00 10.52
N GLU A 163 2.36 -2.64 9.42
CA GLU A 163 3.43 -2.16 8.56
C GLU A 163 3.05 -0.84 7.88
N ILE A 164 3.90 0.18 8.02
CA ILE A 164 3.74 1.50 7.39
C ILE A 164 4.97 1.82 6.54
N SER A 165 5.06 1.15 5.39
CA SER A 165 6.11 1.37 4.38
C SER A 165 5.52 2.08 3.16
N ALA A 166 6.39 2.57 2.26
CA ALA A 166 5.96 3.13 0.97
C ALA A 166 5.04 2.14 0.22
N LYS A 167 5.30 0.84 0.35
CA LYS A 167 4.49 -0.24 -0.23
C LYS A 167 3.09 -0.32 0.38
N THR A 168 2.97 -0.40 1.71
CA THR A 168 1.65 -0.54 2.35
C THR A 168 0.82 0.75 2.28
N LEU A 169 1.48 1.90 2.15
CA LEU A 169 0.86 3.19 1.86
C LEU A 169 0.37 3.32 0.41
N GLY A 170 0.81 2.43 -0.50
CA GLY A 170 0.44 2.48 -1.92
C GLY A 170 1.23 3.52 -2.71
N LEU A 171 2.42 3.86 -2.24
CA LEU A 171 3.36 4.82 -2.84
C LEU A 171 4.58 4.12 -3.46
N ASP A 172 4.52 2.80 -3.63
CA ASP A 172 5.55 2.05 -4.34
C ASP A 172 5.59 2.48 -5.81
N GLY A 173 6.77 2.86 -6.28
CA GLY A 173 6.95 3.46 -7.61
C GLY A 173 6.33 4.86 -7.78
N PHE A 174 6.03 5.57 -6.69
CA PHE A 174 5.46 6.93 -6.76
C PHE A 174 6.37 7.89 -7.53
N ASN A 175 5.83 8.43 -8.63
CA ASN A 175 6.56 9.25 -9.58
C ASN A 175 5.77 10.50 -9.99
N VAL A 176 6.45 11.64 -10.12
CA VAL A 176 5.91 12.91 -10.64
C VAL A 176 6.61 13.44 -11.91
N ASN A 177 7.75 12.88 -12.32
CA ASN A 177 8.56 13.39 -13.45
C ASN A 177 8.47 12.53 -14.73
N ASN A 178 7.65 11.46 -14.72
CA ASN A 178 7.46 10.55 -15.86
C ASN A 178 8.75 9.83 -16.32
N THR A 179 9.81 9.83 -15.50
CA THR A 179 10.98 8.98 -15.61
C THR A 179 10.90 7.98 -14.46
N GLY A 180 10.81 6.66 -14.70
CA GLY A 180 10.42 5.72 -13.64
C GLY A 180 11.40 5.61 -12.46
N SER A 181 11.18 4.65 -11.58
CA SER A 181 12.09 4.38 -10.45
C SER A 181 13.37 3.70 -10.90
N LYS A 182 14.50 3.94 -10.20
CA LYS A 182 15.76 3.23 -10.46
C LYS A 182 15.57 1.73 -10.25
N ASN A 183 16.01 0.94 -11.22
CA ASN A 183 16.02 -0.52 -11.12
C ASN A 183 17.26 -0.98 -10.33
N LYS A 184 17.11 -2.05 -9.54
CA LYS A 184 18.23 -2.67 -8.80
C LYS A 184 19.05 -3.50 -9.77
N THR A 185 20.37 -3.55 -9.66
CA THR A 185 21.19 -4.52 -10.42
C THR A 185 20.67 -5.94 -10.18
N ALA A 186 20.48 -6.70 -11.26
CA ALA A 186 19.94 -8.05 -11.16
C ALA A 186 20.95 -9.00 -10.50
N THR A 187 20.47 -9.80 -9.54
CA THR A 187 21.24 -10.85 -8.87
C THR A 187 20.92 -12.23 -9.45
N ALA A 188 21.68 -13.26 -9.07
CA ALA A 188 21.39 -14.65 -9.43
C ALA A 188 19.94 -15.05 -9.11
N SER A 189 19.44 -14.68 -7.92
CA SER A 189 18.06 -14.96 -7.51
C SER A 189 17.04 -14.27 -8.41
N ASP A 190 17.30 -13.02 -8.80
CA ASP A 190 16.40 -12.27 -9.68
C ASP A 190 16.31 -12.92 -11.08
N LEU A 191 17.44 -13.44 -11.59
CA LEU A 191 17.48 -14.17 -12.86
C LEU A 191 16.73 -15.51 -12.78
N LEU A 192 16.86 -16.26 -11.68
CA LEU A 192 16.12 -17.50 -11.48
C LEU A 192 14.61 -17.26 -11.40
N VAL A 193 14.17 -16.22 -10.68
CA VAL A 193 12.75 -15.83 -10.60
C VAL A 193 12.24 -15.35 -11.95
N ALA A 194 13.09 -14.71 -12.76
CA ALA A 194 12.77 -14.37 -14.14
C ALA A 194 12.71 -15.60 -15.07
N GLY A 195 12.98 -16.81 -14.59
CA GLY A 195 12.87 -18.04 -15.37
C GLY A 195 14.12 -18.38 -16.18
N PHE A 196 15.26 -17.75 -15.87
CA PHE A 196 16.55 -18.23 -16.38
C PHE A 196 17.03 -19.46 -15.61
N THR A 197 17.74 -20.33 -16.31
CA THR A 197 18.47 -21.46 -15.74
C THR A 197 19.97 -21.19 -15.75
N ALA A 198 20.64 -21.46 -14.64
CA ALA A 198 22.10 -21.32 -14.53
C ALA A 198 22.81 -22.42 -15.31
N GLY A 199 23.77 -22.03 -16.13
CA GLY A 199 24.73 -22.91 -16.81
C GLY A 199 26.06 -23.02 -16.05
N ALA A 200 27.08 -23.55 -16.73
CA ALA A 200 28.41 -23.68 -16.17
C ALA A 200 29.11 -22.31 -16.00
N THR A 201 29.88 -22.16 -14.92
CA THR A 201 30.75 -21.01 -14.71
C THR A 201 32.08 -21.21 -15.43
N THR A 202 32.44 -20.30 -16.34
CA THR A 202 33.73 -20.30 -17.06
C THR A 202 34.40 -18.95 -16.86
N ASN A 203 35.68 -18.94 -16.45
CA ASN A 203 36.45 -17.71 -16.19
C ASN A 203 35.73 -16.70 -15.26
N GLY A 204 35.02 -17.21 -14.24
CA GLY A 204 34.28 -16.37 -13.30
C GLY A 204 32.98 -15.78 -13.86
N ILE A 205 32.53 -16.20 -15.04
CA ILE A 205 31.26 -15.79 -15.65
C ILE A 205 30.32 -16.99 -15.66
N THR A 206 29.13 -16.83 -15.07
CA THR A 206 28.06 -17.85 -15.11
C THR A 206 27.01 -17.42 -16.12
N ALA A 207 26.82 -18.22 -17.17
CA ALA A 207 25.78 -17.95 -18.17
C ALA A 207 24.42 -18.44 -17.66
N TYR A 208 23.41 -17.58 -17.74
CA TYR A 208 22.02 -17.85 -17.43
C TYR A 208 21.23 -17.83 -18.74
N SER A 209 20.49 -18.88 -19.05
CA SER A 209 19.73 -18.97 -20.30
C SER A 209 18.24 -19.25 -20.07
N ARG A 210 17.40 -18.80 -21.00
CA ARG A 210 15.99 -19.23 -21.08
C ARG A 210 15.52 -19.29 -22.53
N THR A 211 14.33 -19.84 -22.70
CA THR A 211 13.57 -19.79 -23.95
C THR A 211 12.37 -18.87 -23.78
N LEU A 212 12.32 -17.81 -24.57
CA LEU A 212 11.18 -16.91 -24.69
C LEU A 212 10.04 -17.64 -25.40
N THR A 213 8.82 -17.45 -24.91
CA THR A 213 7.62 -18.04 -25.52
C THR A 213 6.60 -16.94 -25.83
N THR A 214 5.73 -17.15 -26.81
CA THR A 214 4.68 -16.19 -27.14
C THR A 214 3.75 -15.92 -25.95
N ALA A 215 3.49 -16.93 -25.12
CA ALA A 215 2.61 -16.79 -23.95
C ALA A 215 3.23 -15.95 -22.82
N ALA A 216 4.53 -16.09 -22.56
CA ALA A 216 5.19 -15.40 -21.44
C ALA A 216 5.89 -14.09 -21.85
N ASN A 217 6.32 -14.00 -23.11
CA ASN A 217 7.21 -12.96 -23.63
C ASN A 217 6.82 -12.47 -25.04
N GLY A 218 5.64 -12.84 -25.57
CA GLY A 218 5.22 -12.39 -26.90
C GLY A 218 5.19 -10.87 -26.98
N ALA A 219 5.83 -10.30 -28.00
CA ALA A 219 5.77 -8.87 -28.24
C ALA A 219 4.36 -8.46 -28.67
N THR A 220 3.90 -7.32 -28.18
CA THR A 220 2.66 -6.69 -28.63
C THR A 220 2.93 -5.77 -29.81
N ALA A 221 1.89 -5.42 -30.57
CA ALA A 221 2.01 -4.44 -31.64
C ALA A 221 2.61 -3.12 -31.12
N ASN A 222 2.23 -2.69 -29.91
CA ASN A 222 2.75 -1.48 -29.28
C ASN A 222 4.26 -1.55 -29.03
N ASP A 223 4.77 -2.73 -28.63
CA ASP A 223 6.20 -2.93 -28.39
C ASP A 223 7.00 -2.80 -29.70
N VAL A 224 6.45 -3.30 -30.80
CA VAL A 224 7.05 -3.19 -32.14
C VAL A 224 6.95 -1.76 -32.67
N LEU A 225 5.78 -1.12 -32.52
CA LEU A 225 5.54 0.29 -32.86
C LEU A 225 6.49 1.23 -32.10
N ALA A 226 6.87 0.91 -30.87
CA ALA A 226 7.83 1.70 -30.09
C ALA A 226 9.25 1.68 -30.67
N LYS A 227 9.54 0.74 -31.57
CA LYS A 227 10.84 0.61 -32.27
C LYS A 227 10.84 1.20 -33.68
N MET A 228 9.72 1.78 -34.13
CA MET A 228 9.55 2.35 -35.48
C MET A 228 10.65 3.36 -35.83
N GLN A 229 11.20 3.23 -37.02
CA GLN A 229 12.17 4.16 -37.61
C GLN A 229 11.50 5.01 -38.69
N ASP A 230 12.13 6.13 -39.06
CA ASP A 230 11.61 7.01 -40.10
C ASP A 230 11.36 6.24 -41.41
N GLY A 231 10.18 6.38 -42.00
CA GLY A 231 9.77 5.61 -43.17
C GLY A 231 9.17 4.22 -42.88
N GLY A 232 9.22 3.74 -41.63
CA GLY A 232 8.56 2.52 -41.20
C GLY A 232 7.05 2.54 -41.51
N THR A 233 6.47 1.38 -41.79
CA THR A 233 5.07 1.28 -42.24
C THR A 233 4.25 0.31 -41.42
N VAL A 234 2.97 0.64 -41.23
CA VAL A 234 1.96 -0.29 -40.71
C VAL A 234 0.92 -0.51 -41.78
N THR A 235 0.82 -1.73 -42.27
CA THR A 235 -0.14 -2.09 -43.33
C THR A 235 -1.25 -2.94 -42.75
N MET A 236 -2.49 -2.45 -42.83
CA MET A 236 -3.68 -3.17 -42.38
C MET A 236 -4.13 -4.17 -43.44
N THR A 237 -4.75 -5.28 -43.03
CA THR A 237 -5.38 -6.22 -43.97
C THR A 237 -6.47 -5.56 -44.84
N GLY A 238 -7.05 -4.44 -44.39
CA GLY A 238 -8.00 -3.62 -45.15
C GLY A 238 -7.39 -2.69 -46.21
N GLY A 239 -6.07 -2.73 -46.44
CA GLY A 239 -5.39 -1.98 -47.51
C GLY A 239 -4.95 -0.55 -47.15
N ALA A 240 -5.19 -0.10 -45.92
CA ALA A 240 -4.64 1.15 -45.41
C ALA A 240 -3.19 0.95 -44.94
N THR A 241 -2.27 1.79 -45.41
CA THR A 241 -0.87 1.83 -44.98
C THR A 241 -0.60 3.14 -44.25
N TYR A 242 0.00 3.05 -43.07
CA TYR A 242 0.42 4.18 -42.25
C TYR A 242 1.93 4.28 -42.27
N THR A 243 2.48 5.36 -42.82
CA THR A 243 3.93 5.59 -42.86
C THR A 243 4.34 6.50 -41.71
N TYR A 244 5.34 6.09 -40.94
CA TYR A 244 5.86 6.84 -39.80
C TYR A 244 6.84 7.91 -40.22
N SER A 245 6.73 9.07 -39.57
CA SER A 245 7.72 10.15 -39.65
C SER A 245 8.32 10.40 -38.27
N ALA A 246 9.62 10.16 -38.14
CA ALA A 246 10.37 10.41 -36.90
C ALA A 246 10.42 11.90 -36.56
N ALA A 247 10.47 12.78 -37.58
CA ALA A 247 10.49 14.23 -37.40
C ALA A 247 9.22 14.76 -36.72
N THR A 248 8.07 14.18 -37.06
CA THR A 248 6.76 14.62 -36.53
C THR A 248 6.20 13.71 -35.45
N LYS A 249 6.85 12.56 -35.19
CA LYS A 249 6.36 11.47 -34.33
C LYS A 249 4.91 11.10 -34.64
N SER A 250 4.55 11.10 -35.92
CA SER A 250 3.19 10.87 -36.39
C SER A 250 3.18 10.01 -37.65
N TYR A 251 2.01 9.49 -37.99
CA TYR A 251 1.80 8.67 -39.17
C TYR A 251 1.02 9.42 -40.23
N THR A 252 1.31 9.13 -41.49
CA THR A 252 0.49 9.53 -42.64
C THR A 252 -0.15 8.30 -43.26
N ALA A 253 -1.47 8.32 -43.38
CA ALA A 253 -2.23 7.24 -43.96
C ALA A 253 -2.30 7.39 -45.49
N THR A 254 -2.14 6.27 -46.17
CA THR A 254 -2.44 6.08 -47.59
C THR A 254 -3.38 4.88 -47.71
N GLU A 255 -4.53 5.07 -48.34
CA GLU A 255 -5.52 4.01 -48.53
C GLU A 255 -6.09 4.13 -49.94
N ALA A 256 -6.10 3.05 -50.70
CA ALA A 256 -6.59 3.07 -52.07
C ALA A 256 -8.12 3.11 -52.14
N THR A 257 -8.82 2.58 -51.12
CA THR A 257 -10.27 2.35 -51.19
C THR A 257 -10.93 2.44 -49.82
N ARG A 258 -11.34 3.65 -49.44
CA ARG A 258 -12.10 3.91 -48.21
C ARG A 258 -13.59 4.07 -48.49
N SER A 259 -14.43 3.51 -47.61
CA SER A 259 -15.88 3.69 -47.68
C SER A 259 -16.30 5.13 -47.39
N GLN A 260 -17.41 5.58 -47.98
CA GLN A 260 -17.98 6.89 -47.72
C GLN A 260 -18.23 7.15 -46.23
N ALA A 261 -18.75 6.16 -45.49
CA ALA A 261 -19.02 6.29 -44.06
C ALA A 261 -17.73 6.58 -43.25
N ASN A 262 -16.63 5.89 -43.59
CA ASN A 262 -15.34 6.11 -42.92
C ASN A 262 -14.72 7.44 -43.34
N THR A 263 -14.86 7.84 -44.61
CA THR A 263 -14.41 9.15 -45.10
C THR A 263 -15.16 10.29 -44.41
N LEU A 264 -16.48 10.16 -44.25
CA LEU A 264 -17.30 11.11 -43.52
C LEU A 264 -16.80 11.24 -42.07
N ALA A 265 -16.58 10.12 -41.38
CA ALA A 265 -16.05 10.11 -40.03
C ALA A 265 -14.65 10.75 -39.91
N SER A 266 -13.75 10.53 -40.88
CA SER A 266 -12.42 11.17 -40.93
C SER A 266 -12.50 12.69 -41.16
N LEU A 267 -13.50 13.17 -41.89
CA LEU A 267 -13.66 14.59 -42.26
C LEU A 267 -14.51 15.38 -41.26
N THR A 268 -15.32 14.73 -40.42
CA THR A 268 -16.10 15.41 -39.38
C THR A 268 -15.21 15.79 -38.18
N PRO A 269 -15.05 17.09 -37.88
CA PRO A 269 -14.21 17.52 -36.76
C PRO A 269 -14.89 17.29 -35.40
N PRO A 270 -14.14 17.26 -34.28
CA PRO A 270 -14.68 17.12 -32.93
C PRO A 270 -15.75 18.18 -32.58
N ALA A 271 -16.66 17.83 -31.66
CA ALA A 271 -17.77 18.70 -31.24
C ALA A 271 -17.30 20.13 -30.90
N GLY A 272 -17.94 21.13 -31.53
CA GLY A 272 -17.64 22.55 -31.30
C GLY A 272 -16.40 23.08 -32.03
N THR A 273 -15.75 22.25 -32.86
CA THR A 273 -14.63 22.67 -33.70
C THR A 273 -14.98 22.67 -35.18
N SER A 274 -14.09 23.21 -36.00
CA SER A 274 -14.26 23.32 -37.44
C SER A 274 -12.93 23.22 -38.16
N VAL A 275 -12.93 22.65 -39.36
CA VAL A 275 -11.74 22.51 -40.21
C VAL A 275 -11.90 23.26 -41.52
N THR A 276 -10.82 23.86 -42.01
CA THR A 276 -10.79 24.43 -43.36
C THR A 276 -10.35 23.38 -44.38
N ALA A 277 -11.06 23.30 -45.49
CA ALA A 277 -10.80 22.36 -46.56
C ALA A 277 -11.04 23.00 -47.93
N THR A 278 -10.35 22.53 -48.96
CA THR A 278 -10.64 22.84 -50.35
C THR A 278 -11.44 21.69 -50.95
N VAL A 279 -12.64 21.97 -51.41
CA VAL A 279 -13.52 21.00 -52.07
C VAL A 279 -13.44 21.21 -53.57
N LYS A 280 -13.06 20.17 -54.30
CA LYS A 280 -13.00 20.13 -55.76
C LYS A 280 -14.12 19.25 -56.30
N LEU A 281 -14.98 19.85 -57.12
CA LEU A 281 -16.09 19.20 -57.82
C LEU A 281 -15.93 19.50 -59.32
N GLY A 282 -15.56 18.49 -60.10
CA GLY A 282 -15.15 18.62 -61.49
C GLY A 282 -13.98 19.59 -61.67
N ASN A 283 -14.25 20.69 -62.36
CA ASN A 283 -13.25 21.74 -62.65
C ASN A 283 -13.32 22.93 -61.68
N ARG A 284 -14.18 22.89 -60.65
CA ARG A 284 -14.36 23.98 -59.69
C ARG A 284 -13.78 23.59 -58.34
N SER A 285 -13.10 24.53 -57.70
CA SER A 285 -12.61 24.39 -56.32
C SER A 285 -13.16 25.51 -55.45
N MET A 286 -13.48 25.19 -54.20
CA MET A 286 -13.95 26.17 -53.21
C MET A 286 -13.34 25.86 -51.85
N ASP A 287 -12.85 26.89 -51.17
CA ASP A 287 -12.40 26.78 -49.78
C ASP A 287 -13.59 26.91 -48.85
N VAL A 288 -13.77 25.89 -48.01
CA VAL A 288 -14.90 25.74 -47.11
C VAL A 288 -14.42 25.53 -45.68
N LYS A 289 -15.30 25.86 -44.75
CA LYS A 289 -15.19 25.52 -43.34
C LYS A 289 -16.24 24.46 -43.04
N ILE A 290 -15.81 23.32 -42.51
CA ILE A 290 -16.66 22.20 -42.12
C ILE A 290 -16.76 22.22 -40.60
N ASP A 291 -17.97 22.28 -40.04
CA ASP A 291 -18.20 22.21 -38.60
C ASP A 291 -18.44 20.78 -38.10
N SER A 292 -18.57 20.62 -36.78
CA SER A 292 -18.78 19.31 -36.13
C SER A 292 -20.12 18.65 -36.45
N ASN A 293 -21.09 19.38 -37.00
CA ASN A 293 -22.36 18.84 -37.48
C ASN A 293 -22.30 18.50 -38.98
N GLY A 294 -21.13 18.70 -39.61
CA GLY A 294 -20.92 18.53 -41.03
C GLY A 294 -21.53 19.65 -41.87
N ALA A 295 -21.95 20.78 -41.28
CA ALA A 295 -22.39 21.93 -42.08
C ALA A 295 -21.18 22.61 -42.74
N MET A 296 -21.37 23.06 -43.98
CA MET A 296 -20.32 23.68 -44.77
C MET A 296 -20.62 25.16 -45.00
N THR A 297 -19.68 26.02 -44.63
CA THR A 297 -19.71 27.46 -44.90
C THR A 297 -18.50 27.88 -45.72
N ASP A 298 -18.57 29.03 -46.37
CA ASP A 298 -17.44 29.58 -47.11
C ASP A 298 -16.29 29.96 -46.17
N ALA A 299 -15.07 29.60 -46.51
CA ALA A 299 -13.92 29.85 -45.65
C ALA A 299 -13.53 31.34 -45.57
N ALA A 300 -13.88 32.16 -46.57
CA ALA A 300 -13.47 33.56 -46.63
C ALA A 300 -14.42 34.49 -45.87
N ASP A 301 -15.73 34.27 -45.98
CA ASP A 301 -16.75 35.17 -45.39
C ASP A 301 -17.77 34.48 -44.47
N GLY A 302 -17.72 33.15 -44.33
CA GLY A 302 -18.63 32.40 -43.46
C GLY A 302 -20.05 32.26 -44.00
N SER A 303 -20.30 32.62 -45.26
CA SER A 303 -21.62 32.47 -45.89
C SER A 303 -22.05 31.01 -45.93
N ALA A 304 -23.35 30.76 -45.82
CA ALA A 304 -23.91 29.43 -46.02
C ALA A 304 -23.67 28.96 -47.46
N LEU A 305 -23.29 27.69 -47.62
CA LEU A 305 -23.11 27.06 -48.92
C LEU A 305 -24.30 26.15 -49.24
N TYR A 306 -24.62 26.05 -50.52
CA TYR A 306 -25.70 25.23 -51.06
C TYR A 306 -25.17 24.38 -52.21
N LEU A 307 -25.76 23.17 -52.36
CA LEU A 307 -25.52 22.29 -53.50
C LEU A 307 -26.53 22.58 -54.60
N ASP A 308 -26.05 22.93 -55.80
CA ASP A 308 -26.90 23.14 -56.97
C ASP A 308 -27.25 21.84 -57.70
N ALA A 309 -28.20 21.91 -58.65
CA ALA A 309 -28.61 20.75 -59.46
C ALA A 309 -27.48 20.18 -60.35
N SER A 310 -26.40 20.95 -60.55
CA SER A 310 -25.20 20.53 -61.26
C SER A 310 -24.12 19.98 -60.30
N LYS A 311 -24.47 19.74 -59.04
CA LYS A 311 -23.63 19.19 -57.96
C LYS A 311 -22.43 20.07 -57.60
N ASN A 312 -22.51 21.39 -57.80
CA ASN A 312 -21.47 22.33 -57.38
C ASN A 312 -21.86 23.08 -56.10
N LEU A 313 -20.85 23.57 -55.37
CA LEU A 313 -21.04 24.46 -54.23
C LEU A 313 -21.29 25.91 -54.69
N THR A 314 -22.29 26.56 -54.12
CA THR A 314 -22.65 27.96 -54.41
C THR A 314 -23.03 28.72 -53.12
N LYS A 315 -22.88 30.06 -53.13
CA LYS A 315 -23.33 30.95 -52.05
C LYS A 315 -24.80 31.38 -52.18
N THR A 316 -25.46 31.07 -53.29
CA THR A 316 -26.82 31.53 -53.59
C THR A 316 -27.82 30.39 -53.46
N GLY A 317 -28.68 30.45 -52.45
CA GLY A 317 -29.79 29.50 -52.23
C GLY A 317 -30.99 29.68 -53.17
N ALA A 318 -30.77 30.09 -54.43
CA ALA A 318 -31.87 30.33 -55.37
C ALA A 318 -32.24 29.02 -56.12
N GLY A 319 -33.46 28.51 -55.88
CA GLY A 319 -33.97 27.26 -56.46
C GLY A 319 -34.15 26.14 -55.42
N ALA A 320 -34.47 24.92 -55.86
CA ALA A 320 -34.60 23.73 -55.01
C ALA A 320 -33.22 23.20 -54.53
N THR A 321 -32.38 24.08 -53.99
CA THR A 321 -31.03 23.74 -53.52
C THR A 321 -31.06 23.40 -52.04
N SER A 322 -30.40 22.31 -51.66
CA SER A 322 -30.26 21.89 -50.27
C SER A 322 -29.02 22.56 -49.67
N ALA A 323 -29.07 22.87 -48.36
CA ALA A 323 -27.89 23.34 -47.64
C ALA A 323 -26.77 22.31 -47.77
N ALA A 324 -25.55 22.77 -48.06
CA ALA A 324 -24.40 21.90 -48.23
C ALA A 324 -24.00 21.30 -46.88
N THR A 325 -24.09 19.99 -46.79
CA THR A 325 -23.53 19.20 -45.69
C THR A 325 -22.45 18.27 -46.22
N LEU A 326 -21.48 17.96 -45.38
CA LEU A 326 -20.37 17.07 -45.70
C LEU A 326 -20.89 15.71 -46.19
N SER A 327 -21.94 15.17 -45.54
CA SER A 327 -22.59 13.93 -45.96
C SER A 327 -23.19 14.03 -47.37
N ALA A 328 -23.88 15.13 -47.69
CA ALA A 328 -24.45 15.36 -49.02
C ALA A 328 -23.36 15.60 -50.09
N VAL A 329 -22.24 16.22 -49.73
CA VAL A 329 -21.12 16.40 -50.65
C VAL A 329 -20.42 15.07 -50.95
N LEU A 330 -20.24 14.19 -49.96
CA LEU A 330 -19.60 12.89 -50.16
C LEU A 330 -20.48 11.87 -50.89
N GLU A 331 -21.80 12.08 -50.93
CA GLU A 331 -22.77 11.20 -51.56
C GLU A 331 -22.77 11.36 -53.09
N GLN A 332 -22.63 10.25 -53.83
CA GLN A 332 -22.57 10.28 -55.29
C GLN A 332 -23.82 10.92 -55.92
N ALA A 333 -24.99 10.66 -55.33
CA ALA A 333 -26.28 11.14 -55.84
C ALA A 333 -26.34 12.67 -55.85
N THR A 334 -25.71 13.34 -54.88
CA THR A 334 -25.87 14.78 -54.63
C THR A 334 -24.60 15.59 -54.85
N GLY A 335 -23.41 15.04 -54.63
CA GLY A 335 -22.13 15.76 -54.67
C GLY A 335 -21.07 15.07 -55.53
N MET A 336 -19.97 14.65 -54.90
CA MET A 336 -18.77 14.10 -55.52
C MET A 336 -19.10 12.82 -56.30
N SER A 337 -19.05 12.91 -57.63
CA SER A 337 -19.53 11.87 -58.54
C SER A 337 -18.54 11.53 -59.65
N ALA A 338 -17.52 12.37 -59.88
CA ALA A 338 -16.49 12.14 -60.89
C ALA A 338 -15.18 11.67 -60.24
N THR A 339 -14.47 10.77 -60.91
CA THR A 339 -13.10 10.41 -60.52
C THR A 339 -12.24 11.67 -60.51
N GLY A 340 -11.54 11.91 -59.41
CA GLY A 340 -10.73 13.12 -59.21
C GLY A 340 -11.45 14.28 -58.51
N ASP A 341 -12.75 14.17 -58.22
CA ASP A 341 -13.40 15.01 -57.21
C ASP A 341 -12.71 14.75 -55.86
N SER A 342 -12.40 15.81 -55.12
CA SER A 342 -11.61 15.68 -53.90
C SER A 342 -12.00 16.66 -52.81
N ILE A 343 -11.74 16.27 -51.56
CA ILE A 343 -11.69 17.20 -50.42
C ILE A 343 -10.25 17.18 -49.90
N THR A 344 -9.62 18.34 -49.80
CA THR A 344 -8.26 18.49 -49.28
C THR A 344 -8.28 19.35 -48.03
N ILE A 345 -7.82 18.81 -46.89
CA ILE A 345 -7.77 19.56 -45.63
C ILE A 345 -6.61 20.57 -45.67
N GLY A 346 -6.91 21.85 -45.49
CA GLY A 346 -5.92 22.92 -45.66
C GLY A 346 -4.77 22.86 -44.65
N ALA A 347 -5.05 22.47 -43.40
CA ALA A 347 -4.04 22.43 -42.34
C ALA A 347 -3.04 21.26 -42.46
N THR A 348 -3.44 20.15 -43.09
CA THR A 348 -2.65 18.92 -43.14
C THR A 348 -2.24 18.49 -44.54
N GLY A 349 -2.91 19.03 -45.57
CA GLY A 349 -2.78 18.56 -46.96
C GLY A 349 -3.43 17.19 -47.21
N ALA A 350 -4.15 16.62 -46.24
CA ALA A 350 -4.81 15.34 -46.39
C ALA A 350 -5.88 15.41 -47.47
N SER A 351 -5.80 14.53 -48.47
CA SER A 351 -6.72 14.50 -49.62
C SER A 351 -7.57 13.24 -49.62
N TYR A 352 -8.85 13.41 -49.90
CA TYR A 352 -9.86 12.36 -50.05
C TYR A 352 -10.42 12.47 -51.46
N THR A 353 -9.98 11.60 -52.36
CA THR A 353 -10.26 11.68 -53.80
C THR A 353 -11.15 10.51 -54.24
N VAL A 354 -12.19 10.76 -55.03
CA VAL A 354 -13.04 9.69 -55.57
C VAL A 354 -12.27 8.83 -56.57
N VAL A 355 -12.26 7.51 -56.38
CA VAL A 355 -11.50 6.54 -57.20
C VAL A 355 -12.40 5.74 -58.15
N THR A 356 -13.55 5.24 -57.67
CA THR A 356 -14.51 4.52 -58.51
C THR A 356 -15.88 5.19 -58.45
N ALA A 357 -16.41 5.53 -59.63
CA ALA A 357 -17.74 6.14 -59.79
C ALA A 357 -18.80 5.15 -60.34
N ALA A 358 -18.45 3.87 -60.52
CA ALA A 358 -19.35 2.88 -61.10
C ALA A 358 -20.00 2.01 -60.00
N ALA A 359 -21.35 2.03 -59.99
CA ALA A 359 -22.27 1.29 -59.12
C ALA A 359 -22.52 1.87 -57.71
N GLY A 360 -23.18 3.03 -57.65
CA GLY A 360 -24.10 3.38 -56.55
C GLY A 360 -23.51 3.73 -55.18
N ALA A 361 -22.18 3.72 -55.00
CA ALA A 361 -21.50 4.22 -53.81
C ALA A 361 -20.11 4.77 -54.17
N SER A 362 -19.74 5.93 -53.62
CA SER A 362 -18.41 6.53 -53.80
C SER A 362 -17.39 5.88 -52.86
N THR A 363 -16.27 5.38 -53.40
CA THR A 363 -15.07 5.03 -52.62
C THR A 363 -13.98 6.08 -52.79
N PHE A 364 -13.21 6.32 -51.73
CA PHE A 364 -12.22 7.39 -51.69
C PHE A 364 -10.80 6.83 -51.54
N ALA A 365 -9.87 7.29 -52.37
CA ALA A 365 -8.45 7.21 -52.07
C ALA A 365 -8.13 8.29 -51.05
N VAL A 366 -7.38 7.90 -50.03
CA VAL A 366 -6.91 8.80 -48.98
C VAL A 366 -5.40 8.90 -49.05
N ALA A 367 -4.89 10.11 -49.01
CA ALA A 367 -3.46 10.38 -48.98
C ALA A 367 -3.16 11.49 -47.97
N GLY A 368 -2.18 11.26 -47.10
CA GLY A 368 -1.66 12.28 -46.18
C GLY A 368 -2.53 12.57 -44.96
N GLU A 369 -3.56 11.75 -44.69
CA GLU A 369 -4.33 11.85 -43.44
C GLU A 369 -3.40 11.53 -42.25
N ARG A 370 -3.34 12.42 -41.26
CA ARG A 370 -2.46 12.24 -40.11
C ARG A 370 -3.11 11.35 -39.06
N ALA A 371 -2.33 10.46 -38.48
CA ALA A 371 -2.73 9.64 -37.34
C ALA A 371 -1.67 9.67 -36.23
N THR A 372 -2.11 9.63 -34.98
CA THR A 372 -1.20 9.47 -33.83
C THR A 372 -0.76 8.01 -33.70
N ALA A 373 0.35 7.77 -32.98
CA ALA A 373 0.80 6.41 -32.69
C ALA A 373 -0.29 5.59 -31.97
N ASP A 374 -1.02 6.19 -31.04
CA ASP A 374 -2.12 5.54 -30.32
C ASP A 374 -3.29 5.15 -31.24
N GLN A 375 -3.61 5.99 -32.23
CA GLN A 375 -4.65 5.67 -33.22
C GLN A 375 -4.23 4.52 -34.13
N VAL A 376 -2.98 4.49 -34.59
CA VAL A 376 -2.46 3.39 -35.42
C VAL A 376 -2.38 2.10 -34.60
N ALA A 377 -1.90 2.19 -33.34
CA ALA A 377 -1.91 1.09 -32.39
C ALA A 377 -3.31 0.52 -32.16
N ALA A 378 -4.31 1.37 -31.92
CA ALA A 378 -5.69 0.93 -31.76
C ALA A 378 -6.22 0.22 -33.01
N LYS A 379 -5.93 0.76 -34.21
CA LYS A 379 -6.35 0.17 -35.48
C LYS A 379 -5.68 -1.18 -35.75
N ILE A 380 -4.37 -1.31 -35.55
CA ILE A 380 -3.65 -2.58 -35.77
C ILE A 380 -4.01 -3.63 -34.71
N ASN A 381 -4.37 -3.23 -33.49
CA ASN A 381 -4.81 -4.16 -32.45
C ASN A 381 -6.25 -4.66 -32.68
N ALA A 382 -7.10 -3.84 -33.31
CA ALA A 382 -8.47 -4.21 -33.69
C ALA A 382 -8.53 -5.00 -35.00
N GLY A 383 -7.61 -4.73 -35.93
CA GLY A 383 -7.46 -5.45 -37.19
C GLY A 383 -6.34 -6.49 -37.17
N ALA A 384 -6.13 -7.19 -38.27
CA ALA A 384 -4.85 -7.85 -38.56
C ALA A 384 -4.02 -6.94 -39.49
N GLY A 385 -2.72 -7.18 -39.54
CA GLY A 385 -1.84 -6.47 -40.46
C GLY A 385 -0.38 -6.82 -40.26
N SER A 386 0.49 -5.94 -40.73
CA SER A 386 1.94 -6.09 -40.60
C SER A 386 2.59 -4.77 -40.23
N ILE A 387 3.63 -4.82 -39.40
CA ILE A 387 4.45 -3.68 -39.02
C ILE A 387 5.84 -3.87 -39.62
N ASP A 388 6.28 -2.96 -40.45
CA ASP A 388 7.64 -2.84 -40.96
C ASP A 388 8.32 -1.68 -40.24
N ILE A 389 9.33 -1.98 -39.43
CA ILE A 389 9.96 -1.00 -38.54
C ILE A 389 10.78 0.03 -39.32
N ASP A 390 11.46 -0.38 -40.38
CA ASP A 390 12.46 0.43 -41.08
C ASP A 390 12.05 0.79 -42.52
N GLY A 391 10.93 0.26 -43.00
CA GLY A 391 10.44 0.53 -44.35
C GLY A 391 11.25 -0.21 -45.43
N ALA A 392 12.05 -1.21 -45.05
CA ALA A 392 12.83 -2.02 -45.98
C ALA A 392 11.95 -2.99 -46.80
N GLY A 393 10.65 -3.09 -46.49
CA GLY A 393 9.65 -3.83 -47.24
C GLY A 393 9.13 -5.08 -46.53
N ALA A 394 8.11 -5.72 -47.13
CA ALA A 394 7.30 -6.77 -46.51
C ALA A 394 8.08 -8.00 -45.99
N THR A 395 9.27 -8.29 -46.52
CA THR A 395 10.13 -9.40 -46.08
C THR A 395 10.72 -9.22 -44.67
N ALA A 396 10.74 -7.99 -44.15
CA ALA A 396 11.20 -7.67 -42.78
C ALA A 396 10.03 -7.33 -41.83
N ALA A 397 8.79 -7.46 -42.30
CA ALA A 397 7.61 -7.03 -41.54
C ALA A 397 7.17 -8.06 -40.49
N TYR A 398 6.79 -7.56 -39.33
CA TYR A 398 6.21 -8.27 -38.21
C TYR A 398 4.71 -8.48 -38.44
N ALA A 399 4.28 -9.74 -38.53
CA ALA A 399 2.86 -10.07 -38.68
C ALA A 399 2.11 -9.91 -37.35
N VAL A 400 1.00 -9.16 -37.38
CA VAL A 400 0.12 -8.92 -36.23
C VAL A 400 -1.18 -9.67 -36.44
N ALA A 401 -1.54 -10.54 -35.50
CA ALA A 401 -2.79 -11.29 -35.55
C ALA A 401 -3.99 -10.40 -35.18
N ALA A 402 -5.16 -10.72 -35.76
CA ALA A 402 -6.42 -10.07 -35.39
C ALA A 402 -6.77 -10.33 -33.92
N ALA A 403 -7.31 -9.32 -33.25
CA ALA A 403 -7.78 -9.35 -31.87
C ALA A 403 -6.73 -9.83 -30.85
N GLY A 404 -6.09 -8.87 -30.18
CA GLY A 404 -5.16 -9.14 -29.06
C GLY A 404 -3.73 -8.66 -29.29
N GLY A 405 -3.40 -8.13 -30.48
CA GLY A 405 -2.16 -7.40 -30.72
C GLY A 405 -0.88 -8.25 -30.65
N ALA A 406 -1.00 -9.58 -30.57
CA ALA A 406 0.15 -10.47 -30.50
C ALA A 406 0.90 -10.48 -31.84
N VAL A 407 2.20 -10.25 -31.78
CA VAL A 407 3.08 -10.28 -32.95
C VAL A 407 3.69 -11.66 -33.08
N THR A 408 3.48 -12.27 -34.25
CA THR A 408 3.95 -13.63 -34.51
C THR A 408 5.47 -13.65 -34.66
N GLY A 409 6.16 -14.48 -33.88
CA GLY A 409 7.61 -14.68 -33.99
C GLY A 409 8.46 -13.55 -33.41
N ALA A 410 7.87 -12.63 -32.65
CA ALA A 410 8.58 -11.56 -31.95
C ALA A 410 8.37 -11.66 -30.44
N TYR A 411 9.43 -11.35 -29.70
CA TYR A 411 9.50 -11.51 -28.25
C TYR A 411 10.10 -10.27 -27.59
N MET A 412 9.68 -10.03 -26.34
CA MET A 412 10.29 -9.08 -25.41
C MET A 412 11.33 -9.81 -24.55
N GLY A 413 12.59 -9.64 -24.93
CA GLY A 413 13.75 -10.01 -24.13
C GLY A 413 14.21 -8.88 -23.20
N VAL A 414 15.23 -9.15 -22.40
CA VAL A 414 15.87 -8.22 -21.46
C VAL A 414 16.44 -6.99 -22.17
N SER A 415 17.04 -7.20 -23.35
CA SER A 415 17.61 -6.14 -24.19
C SER A 415 16.59 -5.50 -25.15
N GLY A 416 15.31 -5.89 -25.06
CA GLY A 416 14.21 -5.37 -25.87
C GLY A 416 13.68 -6.37 -26.91
N LEU A 417 13.18 -5.82 -28.02
CA LEU A 417 12.52 -6.59 -29.09
C LEU A 417 13.52 -7.52 -29.79
N THR A 418 13.16 -8.79 -29.90
CA THR A 418 13.96 -9.83 -30.57
C THR A 418 13.07 -10.82 -31.30
N THR A 419 13.57 -11.39 -32.39
CA THR A 419 12.94 -12.54 -33.08
C THR A 419 13.54 -13.87 -32.62
N THR A 420 14.62 -13.83 -31.83
CA THR A 420 15.31 -15.02 -31.32
C THR A 420 14.71 -15.45 -30.00
N ALA A 421 14.19 -16.68 -29.93
CA ALA A 421 13.60 -17.22 -28.72
C ALA A 421 14.64 -17.60 -27.65
N ALA A 422 15.89 -17.88 -28.03
CA ALA A 422 16.96 -18.17 -27.08
C ALA A 422 17.56 -16.87 -26.52
N GLU A 423 17.56 -16.75 -25.20
CA GLU A 423 18.10 -15.59 -24.50
C GLU A 423 19.14 -16.01 -23.47
N SER A 424 20.25 -15.26 -23.38
CA SER A 424 21.33 -15.50 -22.43
C SER A 424 21.81 -14.22 -21.74
N ILE A 425 22.00 -14.29 -20.43
CA ILE A 425 22.56 -13.25 -19.55
C ILE A 425 23.80 -13.81 -18.85
N ASN A 426 24.85 -13.02 -18.72
CA ASN A 426 26.08 -13.38 -18.03
C ASN A 426 26.11 -12.76 -16.63
N LEU A 427 26.28 -13.57 -15.59
CA LEU A 427 26.59 -13.07 -14.25
C LEU A 427 28.11 -13.09 -14.05
N ASN A 428 28.72 -11.91 -13.99
CA ASN A 428 30.16 -11.73 -13.85
C ASN A 428 30.62 -11.96 -12.40
N ALA A 429 31.93 -12.20 -12.21
CA ALA A 429 32.54 -12.45 -10.89
C ALA A 429 32.38 -11.28 -9.90
N ASN A 430 32.16 -10.07 -10.39
CA ASN A 430 31.87 -8.88 -9.58
C ASN A 430 30.38 -8.77 -9.17
N GLY A 431 29.56 -9.76 -9.49
CA GLY A 431 28.13 -9.81 -9.17
C GLY A 431 27.23 -8.98 -10.10
N VAL A 432 27.79 -8.40 -11.17
CA VAL A 432 27.00 -7.65 -12.16
C VAL A 432 26.49 -8.59 -13.24
N ALA A 433 25.19 -8.54 -13.50
CA ALA A 433 24.58 -9.23 -14.64
C ALA A 433 24.71 -8.37 -15.90
N THR A 434 25.12 -8.97 -17.02
CA THR A 434 25.26 -8.32 -18.33
C THR A 434 24.56 -9.12 -19.43
N ASP A 435 23.98 -8.44 -20.42
CA ASP A 435 23.43 -9.11 -21.60
C ASP A 435 24.53 -9.56 -22.57
N SER A 436 24.14 -10.17 -23.69
CA SER A 436 25.08 -10.61 -24.73
C SER A 436 25.84 -9.46 -25.40
N GLN A 437 25.40 -8.21 -25.23
CA GLN A 437 26.04 -7.00 -25.76
C GLN A 437 26.89 -6.28 -24.69
N GLY A 438 26.97 -6.83 -23.46
CA GLY A 438 27.72 -6.25 -22.35
C GLY A 438 26.98 -5.14 -21.58
N SER A 439 25.69 -4.92 -21.86
CA SER A 439 24.88 -3.94 -21.11
C SER A 439 24.47 -4.51 -19.76
N THR A 440 24.54 -3.70 -18.70
CA THR A 440 24.11 -4.10 -17.36
C THR A 440 22.63 -4.45 -17.35
N VAL A 441 22.28 -5.55 -16.67
CA VAL A 441 20.92 -6.01 -16.47
C VAL A 441 20.47 -5.66 -15.05
N TYR A 442 19.28 -5.10 -14.98
CA TYR A 442 18.60 -4.69 -13.77
C TYR A 442 17.34 -5.53 -13.56
N ALA A 443 17.02 -5.80 -12.29
CA ALA A 443 15.72 -6.31 -11.88
C ALA A 443 14.77 -5.12 -11.71
N ASP A 444 13.58 -5.22 -12.31
CA ASP A 444 12.53 -4.22 -12.15
C ASP A 444 12.12 -4.19 -10.67
N SER A 445 12.31 -3.04 -10.02
CA SER A 445 12.03 -2.88 -8.59
C SER A 445 10.53 -3.00 -8.28
N THR A 446 9.67 -2.79 -9.27
CA THR A 446 8.20 -2.80 -9.14
C THR A 446 7.56 -4.12 -9.59
N LYS A 447 8.29 -4.97 -10.33
CA LYS A 447 7.76 -6.22 -10.93
C LYS A 447 8.72 -7.40 -10.71
N PRO A 448 8.54 -8.18 -9.63
CA PRO A 448 9.34 -9.38 -9.39
C PRO A 448 9.31 -10.33 -10.60
N GLY A 449 10.48 -10.82 -11.01
CA GLY A 449 10.62 -11.72 -12.17
C GLY A 449 10.69 -11.02 -13.53
N LYS A 450 10.69 -9.68 -13.58
CA LYS A 450 11.08 -8.91 -14.77
C LYS A 450 12.49 -8.37 -14.61
N VAL A 451 13.28 -8.54 -15.67
CA VAL A 451 14.62 -7.99 -15.79
C VAL A 451 14.73 -7.22 -17.10
N THR A 452 15.51 -6.15 -17.11
CA THR A 452 15.65 -5.20 -18.22
C THR A 452 17.07 -4.62 -18.25
N THR A 453 17.51 -4.16 -19.42
CA THR A 453 18.75 -3.35 -19.53
C THR A 453 18.55 -1.89 -19.15
N ASN A 454 17.31 -1.44 -18.96
CA ASN A 454 17.04 -0.07 -18.56
C ASN A 454 17.37 0.11 -17.07
N ALA A 455 18.24 1.07 -16.75
CA ALA A 455 18.58 1.42 -15.37
C ALA A 455 17.40 2.02 -14.59
N VAL A 456 16.31 2.36 -15.27
CA VAL A 456 15.11 2.99 -14.75
C VAL A 456 13.90 2.25 -15.30
N SER A 457 12.88 2.01 -14.48
CA SER A 457 11.62 1.37 -14.89
C SER A 457 10.83 2.27 -15.85
N ASP A 458 9.96 1.67 -16.67
CA ASP A 458 9.05 2.40 -17.58
C ASP A 458 7.81 2.97 -16.85
N ALA A 459 7.90 3.18 -15.53
CA ALA A 459 6.78 3.69 -14.73
C ALA A 459 6.43 5.12 -15.16
N LYS A 460 5.27 5.25 -15.82
CA LYS A 460 4.63 6.54 -16.11
C LYS A 460 4.32 7.27 -14.80
N SER A 461 4.26 8.60 -14.85
CA SER A 461 3.86 9.44 -13.72
C SER A 461 2.60 8.89 -13.04
N THR A 462 2.57 8.90 -11.70
CA THR A 462 1.46 8.37 -10.90
C THR A 462 0.16 9.04 -11.36
N VAL A 463 -0.87 8.25 -11.67
CA VAL A 463 -2.20 8.81 -11.97
C VAL A 463 -2.77 9.42 -10.69
N ASP A 464 -3.10 10.72 -10.73
CA ASP A 464 -3.58 11.51 -9.60
C ASP A 464 -2.69 11.43 -8.34
N PRO A 465 -1.44 11.94 -8.36
CA PRO A 465 -0.47 11.77 -7.29
C PRO A 465 -0.96 12.31 -5.94
N LEU A 466 -1.72 13.41 -5.93
CA LEU A 466 -2.29 13.97 -4.72
C LEU A 466 -3.34 13.05 -4.08
N LYS A 467 -4.13 12.34 -4.90
CA LYS A 467 -5.13 11.39 -4.40
C LYS A 467 -4.47 10.19 -3.73
N ALA A 468 -3.35 9.70 -4.30
CA ALA A 468 -2.55 8.65 -3.68
C ALA A 468 -1.98 9.08 -2.32
N LEU A 469 -1.46 10.31 -2.23
CA LEU A 469 -0.92 10.86 -0.99
C LEU A 469 -2.00 11.13 0.06
N ASP A 470 -3.17 11.62 -0.33
CA ASP A 470 -4.30 11.83 0.58
C ASP A 470 -4.80 10.47 1.15
N ALA A 471 -4.78 9.40 0.33
CA ALA A 471 -5.08 8.05 0.80
C ALA A 471 -4.03 7.51 1.78
N ALA A 472 -2.73 7.79 1.54
CA ALA A 472 -1.64 7.43 2.44
C ALA A 472 -1.73 8.18 3.78
N LEU A 473 -1.96 9.49 3.76
CA LEU A 473 -2.17 10.31 4.96
C LEU A 473 -3.36 9.79 5.77
N SER A 474 -4.48 9.48 5.11
CA SER A 474 -5.66 8.92 5.78
C SER A 474 -5.38 7.59 6.48
N LYS A 475 -4.52 6.73 5.91
CA LYS A 475 -4.10 5.47 6.58
C LYS A 475 -3.29 5.76 7.85
N VAL A 476 -2.31 6.67 7.77
CA VAL A 476 -1.49 7.05 8.94
C VAL A 476 -2.35 7.67 10.04
N ASP A 477 -3.29 8.56 9.69
CA ASP A 477 -4.16 9.22 10.67
C ASP A 477 -5.10 8.24 11.37
N LYS A 478 -5.62 7.22 10.65
CA LYS A 478 -6.43 6.15 11.26
C LYS A 478 -5.64 5.37 12.30
N LEU A 479 -4.39 5.01 11.99
CA LEU A 479 -3.54 4.27 12.91
C LEU A 479 -3.17 5.10 14.15
N ARG A 480 -2.84 6.39 13.96
CA ARG A 480 -2.61 7.32 15.08
C ARG A 480 -3.85 7.48 15.96
N SER A 481 -5.02 7.60 15.34
CA SER A 481 -6.28 7.67 16.07
C SER A 481 -6.54 6.42 16.91
N SER A 482 -6.28 5.22 16.37
CA SER A 482 -6.40 3.98 17.14
C SER A 482 -5.39 3.89 18.28
N LEU A 483 -4.14 4.32 18.08
CA LEU A 483 -3.12 4.34 19.14
C LEU A 483 -3.49 5.32 20.26
N GLY A 484 -4.02 6.50 19.92
CA GLY A 484 -4.52 7.45 20.91
C GLY A 484 -5.71 6.90 21.71
N ALA A 485 -6.62 6.17 21.05
CA ALA A 485 -7.71 5.49 21.75
C ALA A 485 -7.20 4.39 22.70
N VAL A 486 -6.17 3.65 22.29
CA VAL A 486 -5.50 2.64 23.13
C VAL A 486 -4.80 3.27 24.33
N GLN A 487 -4.10 4.40 24.16
CA GLN A 487 -3.49 5.16 25.28
C GLN A 487 -4.55 5.56 26.32
N ASN A 488 -5.65 6.18 25.87
CA ASN A 488 -6.77 6.55 26.75
C ASN A 488 -7.37 5.34 27.49
N ARG A 489 -7.43 4.19 26.81
CA ARG A 489 -7.92 2.94 27.41
C ARG A 489 -6.96 2.43 28.48
N PHE A 490 -5.65 2.45 28.24
CA PHE A 490 -4.65 2.09 29.25
C PHE A 490 -4.71 3.03 30.46
N ASP A 491 -4.83 4.34 30.27
CA ASP A 491 -4.97 5.31 31.38
C ASP A 491 -6.21 5.03 32.23
N SER A 492 -7.35 4.76 31.59
CA SER A 492 -8.58 4.39 32.29
C SER A 492 -8.43 3.09 33.09
N VAL A 493 -7.75 2.10 32.52
CA VAL A 493 -7.47 0.82 33.18
C VAL A 493 -6.51 1.01 34.34
N ILE A 494 -5.45 1.79 34.21
CA ILE A 494 -4.52 2.13 35.30
C ILE A 494 -5.28 2.76 36.47
N ALA A 495 -6.17 3.71 36.22
CA ALA A 495 -6.99 4.34 37.25
C ALA A 495 -7.93 3.34 37.95
N ASN A 496 -8.55 2.44 37.19
CA ASN A 496 -9.42 1.39 37.73
C ASN A 496 -8.64 0.36 38.56
N LEU A 497 -7.50 -0.11 38.05
CA LEU A 497 -6.59 -1.02 38.74
C LEU A 497 -6.11 -0.42 40.05
N GLY A 498 -5.72 0.86 40.05
CA GLY A 498 -5.30 1.58 41.26
C GLY A 498 -6.40 1.64 42.32
N THR A 499 -7.64 1.89 41.90
CA THR A 499 -8.81 1.87 42.81
C THR A 499 -9.05 0.47 43.38
N THR A 500 -8.96 -0.56 42.53
CA THR A 500 -9.16 -1.96 42.93
C THR A 500 -8.07 -2.44 43.89
N VAL A 501 -6.80 -2.10 43.62
CA VAL A 501 -5.66 -2.37 44.51
C VAL A 501 -5.87 -1.70 45.87
N THR A 502 -6.33 -0.45 45.89
CA THR A 502 -6.61 0.27 47.15
C THR A 502 -7.74 -0.41 47.94
N ASN A 503 -8.83 -0.78 47.28
CA ASN A 503 -9.96 -1.47 47.91
C ASN A 503 -9.59 -2.86 48.44
N LEU A 504 -8.83 -3.63 47.67
CA LEU A 504 -8.32 -4.94 48.09
C LEU A 504 -7.31 -4.82 49.22
N SER A 505 -6.43 -3.81 49.19
CA SER A 505 -5.47 -3.53 50.27
C SER A 505 -6.20 -3.18 51.57
N SER A 506 -7.23 -2.31 51.51
CA SER A 506 -8.08 -2.01 52.66
C SER A 506 -8.83 -3.24 53.18
N SER A 507 -9.36 -4.07 52.27
CA SER A 507 -10.05 -5.31 52.62
C SER A 507 -9.11 -6.33 53.27
N ARG A 508 -7.87 -6.44 52.77
CA ARG A 508 -6.82 -7.28 53.37
C ARG A 508 -6.43 -6.77 54.76
N SER A 509 -6.21 -5.46 54.90
CA SER A 509 -5.90 -4.82 56.18
C SER A 509 -6.96 -5.12 57.25
N ARG A 510 -8.26 -5.07 56.91
CA ARG A 510 -9.34 -5.45 57.86
C ARG A 510 -9.30 -6.93 58.30
N ILE A 511 -8.67 -7.79 57.52
CA ILE A 511 -8.57 -9.23 57.79
C ILE A 511 -7.28 -9.53 58.56
N GLU A 512 -6.15 -9.02 58.07
CA GLU A 512 -4.82 -9.36 58.58
C GLU A 512 -4.32 -8.42 59.66
N ASP A 513 -4.67 -7.13 59.68
CA ASP A 513 -4.04 -6.18 60.61
C ASP A 513 -4.59 -6.35 62.03
N ALA A 514 -3.69 -6.25 63.01
CA ALA A 514 -4.03 -6.28 64.43
C ALA A 514 -4.50 -4.90 64.90
N ASP A 515 -5.60 -4.87 65.66
CA ASP A 515 -5.97 -3.69 66.43
C ASP A 515 -5.04 -3.56 67.63
N TYR A 516 -4.13 -2.59 67.57
CA TYR A 516 -3.14 -2.33 68.61
C TYR A 516 -3.77 -2.14 69.99
N ALA A 517 -4.90 -1.45 70.10
CA ALA A 517 -5.54 -1.19 71.38
C ALA A 517 -6.09 -2.48 72.00
N VAL A 518 -6.65 -3.37 71.18
CA VAL A 518 -7.17 -4.67 71.61
C VAL A 518 -6.03 -5.62 71.99
N GLU A 519 -4.97 -5.71 71.18
CA GLU A 519 -3.86 -6.64 71.46
C GLU A 519 -3.01 -6.19 72.66
N VAL A 520 -2.80 -4.89 72.87
CA VAL A 520 -2.18 -4.37 74.10
C VAL A 520 -3.03 -4.67 75.33
N SER A 521 -4.36 -4.56 75.22
CA SER A 521 -5.28 -4.92 76.31
C SER A 521 -5.22 -6.41 76.63
N ASN A 522 -5.15 -7.27 75.62
CA ASN A 522 -4.99 -8.72 75.78
C ASN A 522 -3.63 -9.10 76.38
N MET A 523 -2.55 -8.47 75.92
CA MET A 523 -1.20 -8.65 76.46
C MET A 523 -1.16 -8.27 77.94
N THR A 524 -1.65 -7.08 78.29
CA THR A 524 -1.70 -6.58 79.67
C THR A 524 -2.52 -7.51 80.56
N ARG A 525 -3.70 -7.97 80.10
CA ARG A 525 -4.52 -8.96 80.82
C ARG A 525 -3.76 -10.26 81.05
N ALA A 526 -3.08 -10.78 80.02
CA ALA A 526 -2.33 -12.02 80.10
C ALA A 526 -1.11 -11.90 81.04
N GLN A 527 -0.41 -10.76 81.06
CA GLN A 527 0.67 -10.47 82.01
C GLN A 527 0.16 -10.43 83.46
N ILE A 528 -0.97 -9.77 83.72
CA ILE A 528 -1.59 -9.72 85.05
C ILE A 528 -1.99 -11.14 85.50
N LEU A 529 -2.59 -11.94 84.62
CA LEU A 529 -2.96 -13.33 84.93
C LEU A 529 -1.73 -14.23 85.14
N GLN A 530 -0.63 -13.99 84.43
CA GLN A 530 0.62 -14.72 84.63
C GLN A 530 1.21 -14.39 86.01
N GLN A 531 1.25 -13.12 86.41
CA GLN A 531 1.73 -12.68 87.73
C GLN A 531 0.82 -13.18 88.88
N ALA A 532 -0.50 -13.14 88.68
CA ALA A 532 -1.46 -13.67 89.65
C ALA A 532 -1.37 -15.21 89.74
N GLY A 533 -1.22 -15.90 88.62
CA GLY A 533 -1.11 -17.35 88.56
C GLY A 533 0.14 -17.90 89.24
N THR A 534 1.30 -17.23 89.11
CA THR A 534 2.53 -17.64 89.81
C THR A 534 2.43 -17.44 91.31
N SER A 535 1.76 -16.37 91.75
CA SER A 535 1.44 -16.11 93.16
C SER A 535 0.50 -17.19 93.73
N VAL A 536 -0.57 -17.54 93.03
CA VAL A 536 -1.52 -18.59 93.44
C VAL A 536 -0.90 -20.00 93.39
N LEU A 537 -0.04 -20.29 92.40
CA LEU A 537 0.69 -21.55 92.32
C LEU A 537 1.67 -21.71 93.49
N SER A 538 2.36 -20.62 93.86
CA SER A 538 3.22 -20.58 95.05
C SER A 538 2.41 -20.88 96.33
N GLN A 539 1.25 -20.24 96.50
CA GLN A 539 0.35 -20.45 97.63
C GLN A 539 -0.24 -21.87 97.67
N ALA A 540 -0.63 -22.43 96.51
CA ALA A 540 -1.18 -23.77 96.37
C ALA A 540 -0.14 -24.87 96.66
N ASN A 541 1.15 -24.62 96.39
CA ASN A 541 2.24 -25.53 96.73
C ASN A 541 2.62 -25.45 98.21
N GLN A 542 2.63 -24.25 98.80
CA GLN A 542 2.89 -24.04 100.24
C GLN A 542 1.85 -24.72 101.13
N THR A 543 0.57 -24.65 100.75
CA THR A 543 -0.51 -25.31 101.52
C THR A 543 -0.40 -26.84 101.50
N THR A 544 0.00 -27.46 100.40
CA THR A 544 0.29 -28.91 100.38
C THR A 544 1.57 -29.29 101.12
N GLN A 545 2.61 -28.46 101.09
CA GLN A 545 3.84 -28.69 101.86
C GLN A 545 3.61 -28.57 103.37
N GLY A 546 2.76 -27.63 103.80
CA GLY A 546 2.36 -27.50 105.21
C GLY A 546 1.56 -28.69 105.74
N VAL A 547 0.74 -29.33 104.89
CA VAL A 547 0.02 -30.56 105.25
C VAL A 547 0.95 -31.79 105.27
N LEU A 548 1.91 -31.87 104.34
CA LEU A 548 2.95 -32.91 104.37
C LEU A 548 3.90 -32.78 105.57
N SER A 549 4.17 -31.57 106.06
CA SER A 549 4.95 -31.39 107.30
C SER A 549 4.19 -31.78 108.56
N LEU A 550 2.86 -31.82 108.52
CA LEU A 550 2.00 -32.27 109.63
C LEU A 550 1.83 -33.80 109.67
N LEU A 551 2.25 -34.52 108.63
CA LEU A 551 2.17 -35.98 108.50
C LEU A 551 3.55 -36.67 108.61
N ARG A 552 4.60 -35.94 108.97
CA ARG A 552 5.96 -36.45 109.21
C ARG A 552 6.26 -36.61 110.68
#